data_AF-A0A5R9LZ12-F1
#
_entry.id   AF-A0A5R9LZ12-F1
#
_cell.length_a   1.000
_cell.length_b   1.000
_cell.length_c   1.000
_cell.angle_alpha   90.00
_cell.angle_beta   90.00
_cell.angle_gamma   90.00
#
_symmetry.space_group_name_H-M   'P 1'
#
loop_
_entity.id
_entity.type
_entity.pdbx_description
1 polymer ?
#
loop_
_entity_poly.entity_id
_entity_poly.type
_entity_poly.pdbx_seq_one_letter_code
_entity_poly.pdbx_strand_id
1 'polypeptide(L)'
;MTSETAAIDRAAITHLAGEAAAELGIVGAQVAVAIGDEVAECSVGVENIATGRAVTPDTLFQIGSTTKVFTAVLLMQLADAGLVPGRRARPTKSLPEVPGWGRRRR
;
A
#
# COMPACT_ATOMS: atom_id res chain seq x y z
N MET A 1 -15.86 29.33 5.88
CA MET A 1 -14.39 29.29 5.88
C MET A 1 -14.00 28.14 4.95
N THR A 2 -14.00 28.41 3.65
CA THR A 2 -13.62 27.45 2.60
C THR A 2 -12.11 27.47 2.52
N SER A 3 -11.43 26.47 3.06
CA SER A 3 -10.01 26.29 2.78
C SER A 3 -9.87 26.04 1.28
N GLU A 4 -9.16 26.93 0.61
CA GLU A 4 -8.67 26.75 -0.74
C GLU A 4 -7.68 25.59 -0.71
N THR A 5 -8.12 24.40 -1.12
CA THR A 5 -7.22 23.26 -1.32
C THR A 5 -6.27 23.66 -2.45
N ALA A 6 -4.98 23.84 -2.14
CA ALA A 6 -3.97 24.09 -3.15
C ALA A 6 -3.93 22.90 -4.12
N ALA A 7 -4.01 23.19 -5.43
CA ALA A 7 -3.98 22.18 -6.47
C ALA A 7 -2.71 21.32 -6.39
N ILE A 8 -2.83 20.02 -6.68
CA ILE A 8 -1.69 19.10 -6.63
C ILE A 8 -0.71 19.40 -7.79
N ASP A 9 0.51 19.85 -7.48
CA ASP A 9 1.54 20.12 -8.50
C ASP A 9 2.20 18.84 -9.02
N ARG A 10 1.64 18.32 -10.12
CA ARG A 10 2.16 17.13 -10.81
C ARG A 10 3.60 17.30 -11.30
N ALA A 11 4.01 18.51 -11.73
CA ALA A 11 5.35 18.73 -12.26
C ALA A 11 6.39 18.63 -11.15
N ALA A 12 6.11 19.24 -9.99
CA ALA A 12 6.96 19.11 -8.81
C ALA A 12 7.07 17.65 -8.33
N ILE A 13 5.95 16.92 -8.29
CA ILE A 13 5.96 15.49 -7.88
C ILE A 13 6.78 14.66 -8.87
N THR A 14 6.61 14.88 -10.18
CA THR A 14 7.39 14.15 -11.20
C THR A 14 8.89 14.42 -11.06
N HIS A 15 9.28 15.66 -10.78
CA HIS A 15 10.68 16.04 -10.58
C HIS A 15 11.26 15.32 -9.36
N LEU A 16 10.60 15.42 -8.20
CA LEU A 16 11.03 14.75 -6.96
C LEU A 16 11.12 13.23 -7.11
N ALA A 17 10.15 12.61 -7.78
CA ALA A 17 10.16 11.18 -8.06
C ALA A 17 11.36 10.79 -8.95
N GLY A 18 11.68 11.63 -9.94
CA GLY A 18 12.84 11.44 -10.81
C GLY A 18 14.17 11.55 -10.06
N GLU A 19 14.33 12.57 -9.21
CA GLU A 19 15.53 12.74 -8.37
C GLU A 19 15.71 11.55 -7.42
N ALA A 20 14.66 11.16 -6.69
CA ALA A 20 14.71 10.02 -5.78
C ALA A 20 15.00 8.70 -6.52
N ALA A 21 14.42 8.50 -7.71
CA ALA A 21 14.67 7.31 -8.50
C ALA A 21 16.14 7.24 -8.95
N ALA A 22 16.72 8.37 -9.37
CA ALA A 22 18.13 8.45 -9.74
C ALA A 22 19.05 8.20 -8.54
N GLU A 23 18.77 8.82 -7.38
CA GLU A 23 19.56 8.67 -6.15
C GLU A 23 19.56 7.23 -5.64
N LEU A 24 18.40 6.55 -5.70
CA LEU A 24 18.21 5.21 -5.16
C LEU A 24 18.48 4.08 -6.18
N GLY A 25 18.82 4.42 -7.43
CA GLY A 25 19.01 3.43 -8.50
C GLY A 25 17.72 2.68 -8.88
N ILE A 26 16.56 3.32 -8.74
CA ILE A 26 15.26 2.77 -9.11
C ILE A 26 15.06 2.99 -10.61
N VAL A 27 14.76 1.92 -11.35
CA VAL A 27 14.63 1.97 -12.82
C VAL A 27 13.32 2.54 -13.32
N GLY A 28 12.27 2.48 -12.50
CA GLY A 28 10.98 3.06 -12.78
C GLY A 28 10.10 3.10 -11.54
N ALA A 29 9.30 4.15 -11.44
CA ALA A 29 8.41 4.40 -10.31
C ALA A 29 7.12 5.09 -10.76
N GLN A 30 6.06 4.88 -10.00
CA GLN A 30 4.78 5.58 -10.12
C GLN A 30 4.43 6.19 -8.76
N VAL A 31 3.92 7.41 -8.78
CA VAL A 31 3.44 8.12 -7.58
C VAL A 31 2.04 8.65 -7.86
N ALA A 32 1.13 8.42 -6.92
CA ALA A 32 -0.21 8.98 -6.92
C ALA A 32 -0.43 9.76 -5.62
N VAL A 33 -0.98 10.97 -5.72
CA VAL A 33 -1.32 11.83 -4.57
C VAL A 33 -2.80 12.18 -4.67
N ALA A 34 -3.52 12.02 -3.56
CA ALA A 34 -4.95 12.33 -3.48
C ALA A 34 -5.21 13.32 -2.32
N ILE A 35 -5.88 14.44 -2.61
CA ILE A 35 -6.27 15.47 -1.64
C ILE A 35 -7.72 15.89 -1.90
N GLY A 36 -8.63 15.52 -0.99
CA GLY A 36 -10.06 15.68 -1.23
C GLY A 36 -10.51 14.83 -2.42
N ASP A 37 -11.12 15.47 -3.42
CA ASP A 37 -11.56 14.83 -4.66
C ASP A 37 -10.51 14.89 -5.78
N GLU A 38 -9.39 15.59 -5.57
CA GLU A 38 -8.31 15.68 -6.55
C GLU A 38 -7.34 14.52 -6.42
N VAL A 39 -6.98 13.93 -7.57
CA VAL A 39 -5.94 12.90 -7.69
C VAL A 39 -4.98 13.30 -8.79
N ALA A 40 -3.69 13.29 -8.50
CA ALA A 40 -2.63 13.45 -9.49
C ALA A 40 -1.75 12.21 -9.51
N GLU A 41 -1.47 11.73 -10.72
CA GLU A 41 -0.59 10.59 -10.98
C GLU A 41 0.61 11.04 -11.81
N CYS A 42 1.77 10.50 -11.49
CA CYS A 42 2.98 10.66 -12.28
C CYS A 42 3.79 9.38 -12.32
N SER A 43 4.61 9.24 -13.36
CA SER A 43 5.47 8.07 -13.55
C SER A 43 6.81 8.52 -14.10
N VAL A 44 7.86 7.79 -13.72
CA VAL A 44 9.23 8.01 -14.19
C VAL A 44 9.86 6.67 -14.57
N GLY A 45 10.77 6.71 -15.54
CA GLY A 45 11.56 5.54 -15.93
C GLY A 45 10.78 4.43 -16.66
N VAL A 46 11.27 3.21 -16.53
CA VAL A 46 10.80 2.02 -17.28
C VAL A 46 10.39 0.90 -16.34
N GLU A 47 9.35 0.15 -16.72
CA GLU A 47 8.89 -1.00 -15.94
C GLU A 47 9.80 -2.23 -16.10
N ASN A 48 10.57 -2.27 -17.19
CA ASN A 48 11.48 -3.37 -17.49
C ASN A 48 12.62 -2.89 -18.38
N ILE A 49 13.85 -3.00 -17.87
CA ILE A 49 15.09 -2.55 -18.53
C ILE A 49 15.29 -3.20 -19.89
N ALA A 50 15.01 -4.50 -20.02
CA ALA A 50 15.24 -5.24 -21.26
C ALA A 50 14.27 -4.82 -22.37
N THR A 51 13.03 -4.48 -22.01
CA THR A 51 12.01 -4.05 -22.99
C THR A 51 12.00 -2.54 -23.23
N GLY A 52 12.55 -1.76 -22.31
CA GLY A 52 12.51 -0.29 -22.33
C GLY A 52 11.11 0.30 -22.21
N ARG A 53 10.09 -0.50 -21.86
CA ARG A 53 8.70 -0.01 -21.73
C ARG A 53 8.59 0.99 -20.58
N ALA A 54 7.99 2.14 -20.85
CA ALA A 54 7.76 3.17 -19.84
C ALA A 54 6.84 2.65 -18.72
N VAL A 55 7.07 3.14 -17.51
CA VAL A 55 6.07 3.01 -16.43
C VAL A 55 4.84 3.85 -16.81
N THR A 56 3.66 3.27 -16.59
CA THR A 56 2.35 3.91 -16.82
C THR A 56 1.50 3.84 -15.56
N PRO A 57 0.37 4.57 -15.49
CA PRO A 57 -0.64 4.38 -14.44
C PRO A 57 -1.09 2.93 -14.23
N ASP A 58 -1.09 2.12 -15.29
CA ASP A 58 -1.54 0.72 -15.26
C ASP A 58 -0.40 -0.30 -15.02
N THR A 59 0.85 0.17 -14.87
CA THR A 59 1.99 -0.73 -14.61
C THR A 59 1.83 -1.40 -13.24
N LEU A 60 1.87 -2.73 -13.22
CA LEU A 60 1.75 -3.50 -11.98
C LEU A 60 3.07 -3.58 -11.23
N PHE A 61 3.04 -3.24 -9.95
CA PHE A 61 4.17 -3.37 -9.02
C PHE A 61 3.86 -4.40 -7.93
N GLN A 62 4.88 -5.13 -7.48
CA GLN A 62 4.76 -5.91 -6.25
C GLN A 62 4.78 -4.99 -5.04
N ILE A 63 3.66 -4.91 -4.32
CA ILE A 63 3.51 -4.00 -3.17
C ILE A 63 3.94 -4.61 -1.82
N GLY A 64 4.40 -5.87 -1.83
CA GLY A 64 4.95 -6.54 -0.65
C GLY A 64 4.06 -6.49 0.59
N SER A 65 4.58 -5.99 1.70
CA SER A 65 3.84 -5.93 2.97
C SER A 65 2.65 -4.99 2.97
N THR A 66 2.52 -4.09 2.00
CA THR A 66 1.31 -3.27 1.82
C THR A 66 0.07 -4.14 1.59
N THR A 67 0.23 -5.34 1.02
CA THR A 67 -0.84 -6.35 0.89
C THR A 67 -1.52 -6.67 2.24
N LYS A 68 -0.81 -6.57 3.37
CA LYS A 68 -1.37 -6.85 4.69
C LYS A 68 -2.52 -5.93 5.06
N VAL A 69 -2.58 -4.71 4.52
CA VAL A 69 -3.71 -3.79 4.72
C VAL A 69 -4.98 -4.42 4.14
N PHE A 70 -4.93 -4.95 2.92
CA PHE A 70 -6.05 -5.64 2.29
C PHE A 70 -6.47 -6.89 3.07
N THR A 71 -5.51 -7.72 3.48
CA THR A 71 -5.80 -8.89 4.33
C THR A 71 -6.44 -8.50 5.65
N ALA A 72 -5.97 -7.42 6.29
CA ALA A 72 -6.55 -6.92 7.53
C ALA A 72 -7.99 -6.42 7.33
N VAL A 73 -8.27 -5.70 6.24
CA VAL A 73 -9.64 -5.26 5.90
C VAL A 73 -10.57 -6.47 5.74
N LEU A 74 -10.15 -7.49 4.98
CA LEU A 74 -10.94 -8.72 4.81
C LEU A 74 -11.22 -9.41 6.16
N LEU A 75 -10.20 -9.53 7.02
CA LEU A 75 -10.38 -10.12 8.35
C LEU A 75 -11.34 -9.30 9.22
N MET A 76 -11.27 -7.96 9.14
CA MET A 76 -12.19 -7.09 9.89
C MET A 76 -13.63 -7.23 9.38
N GLN A 77 -13.85 -7.29 8.06
CA GLN A 77 -15.18 -7.54 7.47
C GLN A 77 -15.75 -8.90 7.91
N LEU A 78 -14.92 -9.95 7.90
CA LEU A 78 -15.32 -11.27 8.38
C LEU A 78 -15.64 -11.27 9.89
N ALA A 79 -14.89 -10.49 10.68
CA ALA A 79 -15.14 -10.39 12.12
C ALA A 79 -16.45 -9.66 12.43
N ASP A 80 -16.74 -8.60 11.67
CA ASP A 80 -18.00 -7.85 11.77
C ASP A 80 -19.20 -8.73 11.37
N ALA A 81 -19.03 -9.56 10.33
CA ALA A 81 -20.02 -10.58 9.93
C ALA A 81 -20.12 -11.77 10.90
N GLY A 82 -19.33 -11.80 11.99
CA GLY A 82 -19.30 -12.90 12.96
C GLY A 82 -18.70 -14.21 12.44
N LEU A 83 -18.10 -14.20 11.24
CA LEU A 83 -17.53 -15.39 10.58
C LEU A 83 -16.13 -15.75 11.12
N VAL A 84 -15.40 -14.76 11.64
CA VAL A 84 -14.17 -15.00 12.40
C VAL A 84 -14.24 -14.28 13.75
N PRO A 85 -13.51 -14.76 14.76
CA PRO A 85 -13.38 -14.03 16.01
C PRO A 85 -12.72 -12.67 15.81
N GLY A 86 -13.26 -11.64 16.46
CA GLY A 86 -12.66 -10.30 16.42
C GLY A 86 -11.25 -10.24 16.99
N ARG A 87 -10.55 -9.13 16.73
CA ARG A 87 -9.11 -8.90 17.01
C ARG A 87 -8.60 -9.32 18.41
N ARG A 88 -9.47 -9.30 19.43
CA ARG A 88 -9.08 -9.66 20.81
C ARG A 88 -9.12 -11.16 21.09
N ALA A 89 -9.69 -11.95 20.20
CA ALA A 89 -9.77 -13.38 20.36
C ALA A 89 -8.40 -14.03 20.21
N ARG A 90 -8.20 -15.14 20.93
CA ARG A 90 -6.99 -15.95 20.80
C ARG A 90 -7.00 -16.64 19.43
N PRO A 91 -5.84 -16.81 18.78
CA PRO A 91 -5.74 -17.58 17.53
C PRO A 91 -6.34 -18.97 17.66
N THR A 92 -6.21 -19.60 18.84
CA THR A 92 -6.77 -20.93 19.14
C THR A 92 -8.29 -21.03 19.01
N LYS A 93 -9.02 -19.91 18.93
CA LYS A 93 -10.47 -19.94 18.65
C LYS A 93 -10.77 -20.30 17.19
N SER A 94 -9.85 -20.00 16.27
CA SER A 94 -9.97 -20.33 14.84
C SER A 94 -8.96 -21.37 14.35
N LEU A 95 -7.84 -21.52 15.07
CA LEU A 95 -6.72 -22.39 14.72
C LEU A 95 -6.37 -23.27 15.94
N PRO A 96 -7.20 -24.29 16.25
CA PRO A 96 -7.04 -25.11 17.45
C PRO A 96 -5.73 -25.90 17.48
N GLU A 97 -5.11 -26.14 16.32
CA GLU A 97 -3.82 -26.81 16.15
C GLU A 97 -2.61 -25.96 16.58
N VAL A 98 -2.79 -24.64 16.71
CA VAL A 98 -1.71 -23.74 17.12
C VAL A 98 -1.44 -23.91 18.62
N PRO A 99 -0.21 -24.27 19.05
CA PRO A 99 0.12 -24.48 20.46
C PRO A 99 -0.29 -23.30 21.35
N GLY A 100 -0.79 -23.60 22.55
CA GLY A 100 -1.46 -22.65 23.43
C GLY A 100 -0.64 -21.38 23.74
N TRP A 101 -1.17 -20.23 23.33
CA TRP A 101 -0.69 -18.88 23.66
C TRP A 101 -0.92 -18.50 25.14
N GLY A 102 -0.64 -19.40 26.09
CA GLY A 102 -1.02 -19.30 27.50
C GLY A 102 0.18 -19.26 28.44
N ARG A 103 0.45 -18.06 29.00
CA ARG A 103 1.37 -17.69 30.10
C ARG A 103 2.68 -18.51 30.19
N ARG A 104 3.83 -17.83 30.04
CA ARG A 104 5.08 -18.30 30.67
C ARG A 104 4.77 -18.62 32.12
N ARG A 105 4.82 -19.89 32.48
CA ARG A 105 4.81 -20.33 33.89
C ARG A 105 6.05 -19.67 34.51
N ARG A 106 5.83 -18.88 35.57
CA ARG A 106 6.92 -18.51 36.48
C ARG A 106 7.33 -19.73 37.26
#